data_AF-A0A2H6FWB2-F1
#
_entry.id   AF-A0A2H6FWB2-F1
#
_cell.length_a   1.000
_cell.length_b   1.000
_cell.length_c   1.000
_cell.angle_alpha   90.00
_cell.angle_beta   90.00
_cell.angle_gamma   90.00
#
_symmetry.space_group_name_H-M   'P 1'
#
loop_
_entity.id
_entity.type
_entity.pdbx_description
1 polymer ?
#
loop_
_entity_poly.entity_id
_entity_poly.type
_entity_poly.pdbx_seq_one_letter_code
_entity_poly.pdbx_strand_id
1 'polypeptide(L)'
;MINLILKTIKTAKNISLRLIGEVKAKNYDISETVVISGSPRSGTTWLAELFAMIPGASVLWEPLHIRNQPELEELGFTWRTIIDPNADWSDAERLFSEILSGRRLNIHTAKMCGFESVWNRKFWVVKFVRANGLLNWLTQNYPVKPPIAIIRHPCAVISSQMHRRTIHQTATDKVTLSEWQGGPPDIALEFLKRYPQFERVLNRVKTWDEILTAVWCMDNYHIVRHAENPFVIILPYEKLVLNGKKL
;
A
#
# COMPACT_ATOMS: atom_id res chain seq x y z
N MET A 1 31.80 -16.12 2.30
CA MET A 1 31.72 -15.97 3.78
C MET A 1 30.80 -14.81 4.20
N ILE A 2 31.03 -13.58 3.73
CA ILE A 2 30.21 -12.39 4.07
C ILE A 2 28.71 -12.55 3.74
N ASN A 3 28.38 -13.04 2.54
CA ASN A 3 26.97 -13.25 2.13
C ASN A 3 26.22 -14.28 3.00
N LEU A 4 26.94 -15.29 3.52
CA LEU A 4 26.35 -16.29 4.40
C LEU A 4 26.04 -15.69 5.77
N ILE A 5 26.97 -14.91 6.32
CA ILE A 5 26.79 -14.20 7.60
C ILE A 5 25.62 -13.21 7.51
N LEU A 6 25.55 -12.41 6.44
CA LEU A 6 24.44 -11.46 6.22
C LEU A 6 23.09 -12.17 6.08
N LYS A 7 23.06 -13.33 5.42
CA LYS A 7 21.84 -14.16 5.32
C LYS A 7 21.41 -14.67 6.70
N THR A 8 22.34 -15.20 7.48
CA THR A 8 22.07 -15.67 8.85
C THR A 8 21.54 -14.56 9.75
N ILE A 9 22.14 -13.36 9.71
CA ILE A 9 21.69 -12.21 10.49
C ILE A 9 20.26 -11.80 10.09
N LYS A 10 19.96 -11.74 8.78
CA LYS A 10 18.61 -11.44 8.29
C LYS A 10 17.59 -12.48 8.76
N THR A 11 17.94 -13.76 8.70
CA THR A 11 17.07 -14.85 9.18
C THR A 11 16.81 -14.72 10.67
N ALA A 12 17.85 -14.52 11.49
CA ALA A 12 17.71 -14.33 12.94
C ALA A 12 16.81 -13.12 13.25
N LYS A 13 17.03 -11.98 12.59
CA LYS A 13 16.21 -10.78 12.76
C LYS A 13 14.74 -11.03 12.37
N ASN A 14 14.49 -11.76 11.28
CA ASN A 14 13.13 -12.14 10.88
C ASN A 14 12.44 -13.00 11.94
N ILE A 15 13.15 -14.00 12.49
CA ILE A 15 12.62 -14.87 13.56
C ILE A 15 12.28 -14.04 14.79
N SER A 16 13.20 -13.17 15.24
CA SER A 16 12.96 -12.29 16.39
C SER A 16 11.74 -11.39 16.17
N LEU A 17 11.63 -10.76 14.99
CA LEU A 17 10.50 -9.90 14.65
C LEU A 17 9.17 -10.67 14.69
N ARG A 18 9.13 -11.88 14.11
CA ARG A 18 7.93 -12.73 14.14
C ARG A 18 7.51 -13.07 15.57
N LEU A 19 8.43 -13.53 16.40
CA LEU A 19 8.16 -13.86 17.80
C LEU A 19 7.62 -12.66 18.59
N ILE A 20 8.24 -11.49 18.44
CA ILE A 20 7.76 -10.26 19.10
C ILE A 20 6.38 -9.86 18.57
N GLY A 21 6.17 -9.98 17.25
CA GLY A 21 4.88 -9.73 16.61
C GLY A 21 3.79 -10.62 17.21
N GLU A 22 4.03 -11.93 17.30
CA GLU A 22 3.12 -12.91 17.90
C GLU A 22 2.78 -12.58 19.36
N VAL A 23 3.79 -12.27 20.18
CA VAL A 23 3.58 -11.93 21.59
C VAL A 23 2.77 -10.65 21.73
N LYS A 24 3.15 -9.60 21.00
CA LYS A 24 2.52 -8.28 21.17
C LYS A 24 1.16 -8.15 20.48
N ALA A 25 0.89 -8.92 19.44
CA ALA A 25 -0.39 -8.89 18.73
C ALA A 25 -1.56 -9.38 19.58
N LYS A 26 -1.33 -10.23 20.60
CA LYS A 26 -2.39 -10.79 21.45
C LYS A 26 -3.17 -9.74 22.24
N ASN A 27 -2.50 -8.66 22.65
CA ASN A 27 -3.08 -7.60 23.49
C ASN A 27 -3.22 -6.28 22.72
N TYR A 28 -3.16 -6.32 21.40
CA TYR A 28 -3.23 -5.12 20.57
C TYR A 28 -4.66 -4.90 20.08
N ASP A 29 -5.20 -3.70 20.31
CA ASP A 29 -6.48 -3.31 19.76
C ASP A 29 -6.31 -2.80 18.32
N ILE A 30 -6.88 -3.53 17.35
CA ILE A 30 -6.86 -3.15 15.94
C ILE A 30 -7.53 -1.79 15.70
N SER A 31 -8.43 -1.35 16.59
CA SER A 31 -9.11 -0.07 16.46
C SER A 31 -8.20 1.16 16.62
N GLU A 32 -6.99 0.94 17.13
CA GLU A 32 -5.96 1.97 17.23
C GLU A 32 -5.15 2.11 15.93
N THR A 33 -5.25 1.15 15.01
CA THR A 33 -4.45 1.14 13.77
C THR A 33 -4.87 2.26 12.82
N VAL A 34 -3.88 3.03 12.35
CA VAL A 34 -4.01 4.01 11.29
C VAL A 34 -3.59 3.37 9.97
N VAL A 35 -4.45 3.45 8.96
CA VAL A 35 -4.14 2.98 7.61
C VAL A 35 -3.88 4.18 6.70
N ILE A 36 -2.76 4.16 5.97
CA ILE A 36 -2.45 5.15 4.93
C ILE A 36 -2.37 4.41 3.60
N SER A 37 -3.11 4.86 2.60
CA SER A 37 -3.07 4.31 1.25
C SER A 37 -3.08 5.41 0.20
N GLY A 38 -2.59 5.07 -0.99
CA GLY A 38 -2.57 5.94 -2.15
C GLY A 38 -1.85 5.29 -3.32
N SER A 39 -1.88 5.96 -4.48
CA SER A 39 -1.16 5.51 -5.66
C SER A 39 0.37 5.73 -5.50
N PRO A 40 1.21 5.03 -6.26
CA PRO A 40 2.65 5.31 -6.25
C PRO A 40 2.95 6.78 -6.58
N ARG A 41 3.81 7.42 -5.78
CA ARG A 41 4.20 8.86 -5.89
C ARG A 41 3.15 9.88 -5.42
N SER A 42 2.07 9.43 -4.80
CA SER A 42 1.05 10.29 -4.16
C SER A 42 1.50 11.01 -2.89
N GLY A 43 2.57 10.54 -2.23
CA GLY A 43 3.05 11.10 -0.96
C GLY A 43 2.80 10.22 0.26
N THR A 44 2.30 8.99 0.10
CA THR A 44 2.10 8.02 1.20
C THR A 44 3.34 7.80 2.07
N THR A 45 4.54 7.76 1.47
CA THR A 45 5.80 7.63 2.21
C THR A 45 6.02 8.81 3.15
N TRP A 46 5.92 10.04 2.63
CA TRP A 46 6.13 11.23 3.43
C TRP A 46 5.10 11.34 4.56
N LEU A 47 3.84 11.03 4.28
CA LEU A 47 2.81 11.01 5.31
C LEU A 47 3.08 9.96 6.40
N ALA A 48 3.47 8.73 6.02
CA ALA A 48 3.82 7.70 7.00
C ALA A 48 5.05 8.08 7.85
N GLU A 49 6.01 8.80 7.28
CA GLU A 49 7.17 9.33 8.01
C GLU A 49 6.76 10.41 9.02
N LEU A 50 5.80 11.29 8.69
CA LEU A 50 5.24 12.23 9.66
C LEU A 50 4.55 11.52 10.82
N PHE A 51 3.72 10.51 10.52
CA PHE A 51 3.08 9.68 11.55
C PHE A 51 4.09 8.93 12.42
N ALA A 52 5.21 8.48 11.84
CA ALA A 52 6.28 7.82 12.59
C ALA A 52 6.93 8.70 13.66
N MET A 53 6.78 10.03 13.57
CA MET A 53 7.28 10.96 14.58
C MET A 53 6.38 11.06 15.81
N ILE A 54 5.15 10.53 15.75
CA ILE A 54 4.21 10.56 16.87
C ILE A 54 4.66 9.55 17.94
N PRO A 55 4.80 9.95 19.22
CA PRO A 55 5.18 9.03 20.29
C PRO A 55 4.26 7.81 20.38
N GLY A 56 4.86 6.62 20.31
CA GLY A 56 4.12 5.35 20.32
C GLY A 56 3.64 4.88 18.95
N ALA A 57 3.92 5.60 17.86
CA ALA A 57 3.68 5.10 16.52
C ALA A 57 4.76 4.10 16.08
N SER A 58 4.36 3.05 15.40
CA SER A 58 5.26 2.17 14.63
C SER A 58 4.71 1.96 13.23
N VAL A 59 5.58 1.97 12.22
CA VAL A 59 5.14 1.88 10.82
C VAL A 59 5.29 0.45 10.29
N LEU A 60 4.20 -0.11 9.75
CA LEU A 60 4.23 -1.30 8.91
C LEU A 60 4.36 -0.88 7.45
N TRP A 61 5.52 -1.17 6.86
CA TRP A 61 5.88 -0.69 5.54
C TRP A 61 5.44 -1.63 4.43
N GLU A 62 4.44 -1.21 3.66
CA GLU A 62 3.96 -1.87 2.44
C GLU A 62 3.82 -3.40 2.58
N PRO A 63 3.00 -3.89 3.53
CA PRO A 63 2.85 -5.31 3.79
C PRO A 63 2.07 -6.07 2.69
N LEU A 64 1.67 -5.40 1.61
CA LEU A 64 1.15 -6.02 0.38
C LEU A 64 2.14 -5.94 -0.79
N HIS A 65 3.41 -5.62 -0.53
CA HIS A 65 4.42 -5.55 -1.58
C HIS A 65 4.87 -6.96 -2.01
N ILE A 66 4.26 -7.47 -3.08
CA ILE A 66 4.38 -8.85 -3.57
C ILE A 66 5.83 -9.30 -3.75
N ARG A 67 6.73 -8.47 -4.26
CA ARG A 67 8.16 -8.86 -4.41
C ARG A 67 8.89 -9.11 -3.09
N ASN A 68 8.41 -8.49 -2.01
CA ASN A 68 9.01 -8.68 -0.69
C ASN A 68 8.34 -9.85 0.05
N GLN A 69 7.17 -10.30 -0.44
CA GLN A 69 6.33 -11.34 0.15
C GLN A 69 5.67 -12.14 -0.99
N PRO A 70 6.42 -12.99 -1.70
CA PRO A 70 5.91 -13.74 -2.86
C PRO A 70 4.70 -14.62 -2.53
N GLU A 71 4.57 -15.05 -1.27
CA GLU A 71 3.43 -15.84 -0.79
C GLU A 71 2.08 -15.11 -0.92
N LEU A 72 2.09 -13.80 -1.14
CA LEU A 72 0.87 -13.05 -1.46
C LEU A 72 0.26 -13.47 -2.80
N GLU A 73 1.08 -13.85 -3.79
CA GLU A 73 0.58 -14.35 -5.09
C GLU A 73 -0.14 -15.69 -4.93
N GLU A 74 0.37 -16.58 -4.07
CA GLU A 74 -0.26 -17.86 -3.74
C GLU A 74 -1.64 -17.67 -3.07
N LEU A 75 -1.79 -16.58 -2.32
CA LEU A 75 -3.07 -16.15 -1.73
C LEU A 75 -3.95 -15.37 -2.72
N GLY A 76 -3.59 -15.26 -3.99
CA GLY A 76 -4.39 -14.56 -5.01
C GLY A 76 -4.27 -13.03 -4.99
N PHE A 77 -3.34 -12.44 -4.23
CA PHE A 77 -3.11 -11.01 -4.26
C PHE A 77 -2.30 -10.59 -5.49
N THR A 78 -2.67 -9.46 -6.09
CA THR A 78 -1.94 -8.78 -7.16
C THR A 78 -1.47 -7.41 -6.68
N TRP A 79 -0.70 -6.70 -7.51
CA TRP A 79 -0.21 -5.36 -7.16
C TRP A 79 -1.33 -4.36 -6.85
N ARG A 80 -2.55 -4.61 -7.33
CA ARG A 80 -3.76 -3.79 -7.15
C ARG A 80 -4.97 -4.67 -6.93
N THR A 81 -4.92 -5.53 -5.92
CA THR A 81 -6.08 -6.32 -5.52
C THR A 81 -7.28 -5.40 -5.24
N ILE A 82 -8.39 -5.68 -5.91
CA ILE A 82 -9.70 -5.09 -5.63
C ILE A 82 -10.49 -6.17 -4.91
N ILE A 83 -11.07 -5.84 -3.76
CA ILE A 83 -11.91 -6.77 -3.01
C ILE A 83 -13.32 -6.19 -2.96
N ASP A 84 -14.33 -6.98 -3.32
CA ASP A 84 -15.72 -6.57 -3.14
C ASP A 84 -15.98 -6.36 -1.64
N PRO A 85 -16.66 -5.28 -1.21
CA PRO A 85 -16.89 -5.02 0.20
C PRO A 85 -17.57 -6.17 0.96
N ASN A 86 -18.41 -6.95 0.28
CA ASN A 86 -19.12 -8.10 0.85
C ASN A 86 -18.45 -9.45 0.53
N ALA A 87 -17.21 -9.44 0.01
CA ALA A 87 -16.51 -10.68 -0.31
C ALA A 87 -16.19 -11.49 0.96
N ASP A 88 -16.58 -12.77 0.94
CA ASP A 88 -16.08 -13.78 1.86
C ASP A 88 -14.75 -14.31 1.33
N TRP A 89 -13.65 -13.90 1.96
CA TRP A 89 -12.30 -14.30 1.58
C TRP A 89 -11.46 -14.55 2.83
N SER A 90 -11.66 -15.72 3.43
CA SER A 90 -10.99 -16.15 4.67
C SER A 90 -9.46 -15.97 4.67
N ASP A 91 -8.79 -16.19 3.54
CA ASP A 91 -7.35 -15.95 3.42
C ASP A 91 -6.97 -14.48 3.53
N ALA A 92 -7.75 -13.58 2.89
CA ALA A 92 -7.57 -12.15 3.06
C ALA A 92 -7.88 -11.72 4.51
N GLU A 93 -8.94 -12.28 5.12
CA GLU A 93 -9.29 -11.97 6.51
C GLU A 93 -8.18 -12.37 7.49
N ARG A 94 -7.62 -13.57 7.32
CA ARG A 94 -6.48 -14.00 8.12
C ARG A 94 -5.29 -13.07 7.90
N LEU A 95 -4.96 -12.78 6.65
CA LEU A 95 -3.84 -11.90 6.31
C LEU A 95 -3.98 -10.50 6.93
N PHE A 96 -5.12 -9.86 6.80
CA PHE A 96 -5.33 -8.51 7.31
C PHE A 96 -5.41 -8.47 8.84
N SER A 97 -5.98 -9.50 9.49
CA SER A 97 -5.93 -9.63 10.94
C SER A 97 -4.47 -9.68 11.45
N GLU A 98 -3.61 -10.42 10.76
CA GLU A 98 -2.19 -10.51 11.11
C GLU A 98 -1.39 -9.23 10.80
N ILE A 99 -1.69 -8.56 9.69
CA ILE A 99 -1.07 -7.28 9.33
C ILE A 99 -1.47 -6.20 10.33
N LEU A 100 -2.77 -6.00 10.54
CA LEU A 100 -3.30 -4.89 11.33
C LEU A 100 -2.99 -5.00 12.82
N SER A 101 -2.80 -6.22 13.33
CA SER A 101 -2.31 -6.46 14.69
C SER A 101 -0.78 -6.40 14.82
N GLY A 102 -0.07 -6.42 13.69
CA GLY A 102 1.39 -6.56 13.64
C GLY A 102 1.87 -7.94 14.09
N ARG A 103 1.08 -8.99 13.90
CA ARG A 103 1.53 -10.38 14.09
C ARG A 103 2.55 -10.79 13.02
N ARG A 104 2.35 -10.32 11.78
CA ARG A 104 3.17 -10.69 10.61
C ARG A 104 4.38 -9.77 10.38
N LEU A 105 5.21 -9.56 11.40
CA LEU A 105 6.42 -8.73 11.25
C LEU A 105 7.52 -9.47 10.49
N ASN A 106 8.22 -8.73 9.61
CA ASN A 106 9.42 -9.19 8.94
C ASN A 106 10.34 -7.99 8.64
N ILE A 107 11.55 -8.26 8.17
CA ILE A 107 12.56 -7.22 7.90
C ILE A 107 12.11 -6.18 6.86
N HIS A 108 11.17 -6.53 5.96
CA HIS A 108 10.67 -5.62 4.95
C HIS A 108 9.56 -4.72 5.50
N THR A 109 8.62 -5.30 6.27
CA THR A 109 7.50 -4.56 6.86
C THR A 109 7.94 -3.72 8.06
N ALA A 110 8.91 -4.20 8.85
CA ALA A 110 9.46 -3.49 10.00
C ALA A 110 10.69 -2.63 9.65
N LYS A 111 10.92 -2.28 8.38
CA LYS A 111 12.14 -1.57 7.97
C LYS A 111 12.30 -0.16 8.59
N MET A 112 11.19 0.47 8.97
CA MET A 112 11.15 1.76 9.66
C MET A 112 11.11 1.61 11.19
N CYS A 113 11.14 0.37 11.70
CA CYS A 113 10.96 0.06 13.11
C CYS A 113 12.24 -0.53 13.69
N GLY A 114 12.71 0.07 14.78
CA GLY A 114 13.62 -0.60 15.72
C GLY A 114 12.86 -1.57 16.64
N PHE A 115 13.60 -2.43 17.35
CA PHE A 115 13.02 -3.32 18.36
C PHE A 115 12.20 -2.53 19.41
N GLU A 116 12.77 -1.44 19.91
CA GLU A 116 12.13 -0.58 20.90
C GLU A 116 10.81 0.01 20.40
N SER A 117 10.77 0.47 19.14
CA SER A 117 9.55 1.00 18.54
C SER A 117 8.44 -0.06 18.55
N VAL A 118 8.73 -1.27 18.07
CA VAL A 118 7.75 -2.37 18.08
C VAL A 118 7.30 -2.71 19.51
N TRP A 119 8.22 -2.69 20.46
CA TRP A 119 7.94 -3.06 21.85
C TRP A 119 7.09 -2.03 22.59
N ASN A 120 7.36 -0.75 22.40
CA ASN A 120 6.72 0.38 23.10
C ASN A 120 5.57 1.01 22.31
N ARG A 121 5.22 0.45 21.15
CA ARG A 121 4.14 0.96 20.31
C ARG A 121 2.81 1.02 21.07
N LYS A 122 2.06 2.06 20.78
CA LYS A 122 0.66 2.23 21.16
C LYS A 122 -0.27 1.93 19.98
N PHE A 123 0.15 2.28 18.77
CA PHE A 123 -0.61 2.04 17.54
C PHE A 123 0.28 1.77 16.34
N TRP A 124 -0.27 1.02 15.38
CA TRP A 124 0.35 0.80 14.08
C TRP A 124 -0.06 1.86 13.07
N VAL A 125 0.88 2.23 12.22
CA VAL A 125 0.67 3.02 11.01
C VAL A 125 0.96 2.09 9.83
N VAL A 126 -0.09 1.56 9.22
CA VAL A 126 0.05 0.62 8.10
C VAL A 126 0.03 1.40 6.80
N LYS A 127 1.20 1.47 6.16
CA LYS A 127 1.37 2.19 4.91
C LYS A 127 1.22 1.23 3.74
N PHE A 128 0.11 1.34 3.02
CA PHE A 128 -0.09 0.69 1.74
C PHE A 128 0.24 1.61 0.57
N VAL A 129 0.60 0.97 -0.54
CA VAL A 129 0.67 1.60 -1.86
C VAL A 129 -0.12 0.69 -2.77
N ARG A 130 -1.05 1.24 -3.56
CA ARG A 130 -1.96 0.48 -4.46
C ARG A 130 -3.06 -0.35 -3.77
N ALA A 131 -3.38 -0.09 -2.50
CA ALA A 131 -4.46 -0.81 -1.80
C ALA A 131 -5.82 -0.09 -1.84
N ASN A 132 -5.98 0.96 -2.64
CA ASN A 132 -7.23 1.73 -2.68
C ASN A 132 -8.45 0.87 -3.06
N GLY A 133 -8.27 -0.14 -3.92
CA GLY A 133 -9.33 -1.04 -4.36
C GLY A 133 -9.90 -1.98 -3.29
N LEU A 134 -9.21 -2.15 -2.16
CA LEU A 134 -9.63 -3.04 -1.06
C LEU A 134 -9.99 -2.30 0.23
N LEU A 135 -9.85 -0.97 0.27
CA LEU A 135 -10.07 -0.22 1.52
C LEU A 135 -11.51 -0.31 2.03
N ASN A 136 -12.52 -0.36 1.15
CA ASN A 136 -13.91 -0.46 1.58
C ASN A 136 -14.19 -1.79 2.30
N TRP A 137 -13.73 -2.90 1.69
CA TRP A 137 -13.75 -4.22 2.34
C TRP A 137 -13.00 -4.18 3.69
N LEU A 138 -11.81 -3.57 3.74
CA LEU A 138 -11.03 -3.49 4.98
C LEU A 138 -11.82 -2.75 6.09
N THR A 139 -12.44 -1.61 5.77
CA THR A 139 -13.20 -0.82 6.77
C THR A 139 -14.50 -1.48 7.23
N GLN A 140 -15.05 -2.40 6.44
CA GLN A 140 -16.24 -3.18 6.85
C GLN A 140 -15.88 -4.35 7.76
N ASN A 141 -14.67 -4.91 7.60
CA ASN A 141 -14.23 -6.10 8.33
C ASN A 141 -13.38 -5.80 9.56
N TYR A 142 -12.77 -4.59 9.65
CA TYR A 142 -11.89 -4.24 10.76
C TYR A 142 -12.21 -2.85 11.31
N PRO A 143 -12.22 -2.69 12.66
CA PRO A 143 -12.58 -1.43 13.30
C PRO A 143 -11.43 -0.42 13.33
N VAL A 144 -10.57 -0.38 12.30
CA VAL A 144 -9.42 0.55 12.23
C VAL A 144 -9.87 2.02 12.31
N LYS A 145 -8.96 2.93 12.67
CA LYS A 145 -9.22 4.36 12.49
C LYS A 145 -9.55 4.62 11.00
N PRO A 146 -10.44 5.57 10.67
CA PRO A 146 -10.78 5.88 9.28
C PRO A 146 -9.52 6.00 8.41
N PRO A 147 -9.32 5.13 7.40
CA PRO A 147 -8.10 5.14 6.61
C PRO A 147 -7.88 6.48 5.91
N ILE A 148 -6.63 6.89 5.75
CA ILE A 148 -6.26 8.09 5.01
C ILE A 148 -5.90 7.69 3.58
N ALA A 149 -6.73 8.10 2.63
CA ALA A 149 -6.49 7.93 1.20
C ALA A 149 -5.87 9.23 0.65
N ILE A 150 -4.55 9.23 0.47
CA ILE A 150 -3.85 10.40 -0.07
C ILE A 150 -3.91 10.41 -1.61
N ILE A 151 -4.42 11.50 -2.17
CA ILE A 151 -4.56 11.71 -3.61
C ILE A 151 -3.72 12.92 -3.99
N ARG A 152 -2.91 12.78 -5.03
CA ARG A 152 -2.06 13.85 -5.56
C ARG A 152 -2.40 14.13 -7.00
N HIS A 153 -2.26 15.39 -7.43
CA HIS A 153 -2.57 15.82 -8.80
C HIS A 153 -1.96 14.87 -9.85
N PRO A 154 -2.75 14.41 -10.84
CA PRO A 154 -2.32 13.39 -11.79
C PRO A 154 -1.05 13.79 -12.54
N CYS A 155 -0.98 15.02 -13.07
CA CYS A 155 0.21 15.49 -13.80
C CYS A 155 1.50 15.43 -12.96
N ALA A 156 1.43 15.73 -11.65
CA ALA A 156 2.59 15.68 -10.77
C ALA A 156 3.02 14.23 -10.49
N VAL A 157 2.05 13.32 -10.32
CA VAL A 157 2.33 11.88 -10.15
C VAL A 157 2.95 11.30 -11.41
N ILE A 158 2.33 11.51 -12.58
CA ILE A 158 2.77 11.00 -13.87
C ILE A 158 4.17 11.52 -14.20
N SER A 159 4.39 12.84 -14.08
CA SER A 159 5.72 13.45 -14.27
C SER A 159 6.78 12.81 -13.35
N SER A 160 6.46 12.59 -12.06
CA SER A 160 7.37 11.94 -11.13
C SER A 160 7.66 10.47 -11.49
N GLN A 161 6.66 9.74 -11.97
CA GLN A 161 6.81 8.35 -12.41
C GLN A 161 7.65 8.25 -13.69
N MET A 162 7.43 9.16 -14.64
CA MET A 162 8.24 9.28 -15.86
C MET A 162 9.70 9.60 -15.53
N HIS A 163 9.94 10.58 -14.66
CA HIS A 163 11.31 10.95 -14.26
C HIS A 163 12.04 9.81 -13.52
N ARG A 164 11.36 9.12 -12.59
CA ARG A 164 11.94 7.93 -11.94
C ARG A 164 12.26 6.82 -12.94
N ARG A 165 11.42 6.63 -13.95
CA ARG A 165 11.70 5.68 -15.04
C ARG A 165 12.98 6.09 -15.77
N THR A 166 13.16 7.36 -16.14
CA THR A 166 14.39 7.84 -16.79
C THR A 166 15.65 7.53 -15.96
N ILE A 167 15.61 7.73 -14.63
CA ILE A 167 16.74 7.44 -13.73
C ILE A 167 17.03 5.93 -13.61
N HIS A 168 16.00 5.08 -13.57
CA HIS A 168 16.19 3.63 -13.47
C HIS A 168 16.49 2.98 -14.83
N GLN A 169 16.11 3.61 -15.95
CA GLN A 169 16.45 3.16 -17.30
C GLN A 169 17.91 3.45 -17.67
N THR A 170 18.54 4.48 -17.12
CA THR A 170 20.00 4.66 -17.27
C THR A 170 20.82 3.57 -16.58
N ALA A 171 20.19 2.71 -15.75
CA ALA A 171 20.88 1.63 -15.04
C ALA A 171 20.72 0.24 -15.69
N THR A 172 19.70 0.00 -16.52
CA THR A 172 19.58 -1.20 -17.37
C THR A 172 18.48 -0.99 -18.43
N ASP A 173 18.88 -1.08 -19.70
CA ASP A 173 18.02 -0.99 -20.87
C ASP A 173 16.98 -2.13 -20.95
N LYS A 174 15.80 -1.78 -21.50
CA LYS A 174 14.64 -2.63 -21.87
C LYS A 174 13.76 -3.09 -20.70
N VAL A 175 12.89 -2.19 -20.27
CA VAL A 175 11.60 -2.57 -19.64
C VAL A 175 10.50 -2.24 -20.65
N THR A 176 9.98 -3.29 -21.29
CA THR A 176 8.79 -3.28 -22.17
C THR A 176 7.53 -2.94 -21.37
N LEU A 177 6.43 -2.56 -22.05
CA LEU A 177 5.13 -2.29 -21.41
C LEU A 177 4.63 -3.49 -20.57
N SER A 178 5.01 -4.71 -20.96
CA SER A 178 4.76 -5.97 -20.24
C SER A 178 5.62 -6.17 -18.99
N GLU A 179 6.77 -5.51 -18.89
CA GLU A 179 7.71 -5.67 -17.77
C GLU A 179 7.55 -4.58 -16.69
N TRP A 180 6.66 -3.60 -16.90
CA TRP A 180 6.32 -2.65 -15.84
C TRP A 180 5.55 -3.36 -14.73
N GLN A 181 6.21 -3.50 -13.59
CA GLN A 181 5.68 -4.25 -12.46
C GLN A 181 4.41 -3.60 -11.91
N GLY A 182 3.31 -4.35 -12.00
CA GLY A 182 1.97 -3.87 -11.73
C GLY A 182 1.40 -3.06 -12.90
N GLY A 183 1.55 -3.57 -14.13
CA GLY A 183 1.09 -2.97 -15.39
C GLY A 183 -0.20 -3.52 -15.99
N PRO A 184 -0.60 -2.99 -17.16
CA PRO A 184 -1.98 -2.85 -17.60
C PRO A 184 -2.86 -4.10 -17.69
N PRO A 185 -2.38 -5.29 -18.14
CA PRO A 185 -3.30 -6.38 -18.46
C PRO A 185 -4.11 -6.88 -17.26
N ASP A 186 -3.45 -7.22 -16.15
CA ASP A 186 -4.12 -7.81 -14.99
C ASP A 186 -4.97 -6.77 -14.25
N ILE A 187 -4.50 -5.52 -14.20
CA ILE A 187 -5.18 -4.42 -13.50
C ILE A 187 -6.40 -3.96 -14.28
N ALA A 188 -6.26 -3.77 -15.59
CA ALA A 188 -7.37 -3.37 -16.43
C ALA A 188 -8.44 -4.46 -16.44
N LEU A 189 -8.06 -5.75 -16.45
CA LEU A 189 -9.03 -6.83 -16.42
C LEU A 189 -9.87 -6.84 -15.14
N GLU A 190 -9.24 -6.84 -13.96
CA GLU A 190 -9.98 -6.81 -12.69
C GLU A 190 -10.79 -5.51 -12.52
N PHE A 191 -10.24 -4.38 -12.95
CA PHE A 191 -10.96 -3.12 -12.94
C PHE A 191 -12.16 -3.14 -13.90
N LEU A 192 -12.02 -3.68 -15.12
CA LEU A 192 -13.08 -3.75 -16.12
C LEU A 192 -14.18 -4.76 -15.78
N LYS A 193 -13.85 -5.86 -15.10
CA LYS A 193 -14.86 -6.76 -14.52
C LYS A 193 -15.81 -5.98 -13.59
N ARG A 194 -15.28 -5.00 -12.85
CA ARG A 194 -16.05 -4.15 -11.93
C ARG A 194 -16.69 -2.95 -12.61
N TYR A 195 -16.02 -2.40 -13.62
CA TYR A 195 -16.37 -1.14 -14.27
C TYR A 195 -16.28 -1.24 -15.80
N PRO A 196 -17.16 -2.03 -16.42
CA PRO A 196 -17.12 -2.30 -17.86
C PRO A 196 -17.29 -1.03 -18.70
N GLN A 197 -17.91 0.02 -18.15
CA GLN A 197 -18.11 1.30 -18.86
C GLN A 197 -16.80 1.98 -19.29
N PHE A 198 -15.66 1.64 -18.68
CA PHE A 198 -14.36 2.22 -19.03
C PHE A 198 -13.63 1.47 -20.15
N GLU A 199 -14.15 0.33 -20.63
CA GLU A 199 -13.51 -0.50 -21.66
C GLU A 199 -13.13 0.30 -22.90
N ARG A 200 -14.08 1.11 -23.41
CA ARG A 200 -13.86 1.95 -24.59
C ARG A 200 -12.71 2.94 -24.40
N VAL A 201 -12.54 3.49 -23.20
CA VAL A 201 -11.47 4.46 -22.91
C VAL A 201 -10.14 3.74 -22.75
N LEU A 202 -10.10 2.64 -22.00
CA LEU A 202 -8.89 1.86 -21.77
C LEU A 202 -8.34 1.24 -23.07
N ASN A 203 -9.20 0.80 -23.99
CA ASN A 203 -8.79 0.27 -25.29
C ASN A 203 -8.19 1.34 -26.24
N ARG A 204 -8.31 2.63 -25.91
CA ARG A 204 -7.75 3.74 -26.70
C ARG A 204 -6.39 4.22 -26.18
N VAL A 205 -5.97 3.76 -25.00
CA VAL A 205 -4.68 4.10 -24.39
C VAL A 205 -3.55 3.50 -25.22
N LYS A 206 -2.62 4.33 -25.68
CA LYS A 206 -1.51 3.94 -26.57
C LYS A 206 -0.17 4.38 -26.04
N THR A 207 -0.08 5.58 -25.47
CA THR A 207 1.18 6.17 -25.03
C THR A 207 1.47 5.86 -23.56
N TRP A 208 2.72 6.06 -23.16
CA TRP A 208 3.13 5.75 -21.78
C TRP A 208 2.48 6.66 -20.75
N ASP A 209 2.38 7.96 -21.04
CA ASP A 209 1.68 8.94 -20.22
C ASP A 209 0.18 8.64 -20.14
N GLU A 210 -0.46 8.18 -21.23
CA GLU A 210 -1.85 7.70 -21.20
C GLU A 210 -1.99 6.46 -20.31
N ILE A 211 -1.05 5.51 -20.35
CA ILE A 211 -1.04 4.33 -19.46
C ILE A 211 -0.93 4.75 -18.00
N LEU A 212 0.04 5.60 -17.67
CA LEU A 212 0.21 6.10 -16.29
C LEU A 212 -1.00 6.89 -15.82
N THR A 213 -1.63 7.66 -16.72
CA THR A 213 -2.89 8.37 -16.45
C THR A 213 -4.00 7.38 -16.16
N ALA A 214 -4.20 6.37 -17.00
CA ALA A 214 -5.22 5.34 -16.79
C ALA A 214 -5.03 4.61 -15.46
N VAL A 215 -3.79 4.23 -15.13
CA VAL A 215 -3.47 3.59 -13.85
C VAL A 215 -3.75 4.52 -12.66
N TRP A 216 -3.38 5.80 -12.77
CA TRP A 216 -3.73 6.78 -11.74
C TRP A 216 -5.24 6.91 -11.58
N CYS A 217 -6.00 6.95 -12.68
CA CYS A 217 -7.46 7.00 -12.64
C CYS A 217 -8.02 5.76 -11.96
N MET A 218 -7.59 4.56 -12.33
CA MET A 218 -8.04 3.31 -11.72
C MET A 218 -7.73 3.27 -10.21
N ASP A 219 -6.50 3.62 -9.81
CA ASP A 219 -6.08 3.65 -8.39
C ASP A 219 -6.96 4.58 -7.56
N ASN A 220 -7.40 5.73 -8.10
CA ASN A 220 -8.16 6.72 -7.34
C ASN A 220 -9.67 6.58 -7.50
N TYR A 221 -10.16 5.96 -8.58
CA TYR A 221 -11.59 5.83 -8.86
C TYR A 221 -12.34 5.14 -7.72
N HIS A 222 -11.74 4.10 -7.12
CA HIS A 222 -12.29 3.39 -5.96
C HIS A 222 -12.53 4.28 -4.74
N ILE A 223 -11.79 5.38 -4.61
CA ILE A 223 -11.94 6.33 -3.50
C ILE A 223 -12.93 7.43 -3.88
N VAL A 224 -12.70 8.09 -5.02
CA VAL A 224 -13.46 9.29 -5.40
C VAL A 224 -14.92 8.98 -5.72
N ARG A 225 -15.24 7.76 -6.18
CA ARG A 225 -16.63 7.34 -6.40
C ARG A 225 -17.48 7.28 -5.13
N HIS A 226 -16.85 7.29 -3.96
CA HIS A 226 -17.49 7.30 -2.64
C HIS A 226 -17.27 8.65 -1.92
N ALA A 227 -16.89 9.72 -2.63
CA ALA A 227 -16.56 11.01 -2.00
C ALA A 227 -17.75 11.65 -1.24
N GLU A 228 -19.00 11.35 -1.64
CA GLU A 228 -20.21 11.86 -0.97
C GLU A 228 -20.54 11.12 0.33
N ASN A 229 -20.13 9.85 0.44
CA ASN A 229 -20.27 9.05 1.66
C ASN A 229 -18.96 8.29 1.91
N PRO A 230 -17.93 8.99 2.40
CA PRO A 230 -16.59 8.45 2.42
C PRO A 230 -16.38 7.51 3.62
N PHE A 231 -15.88 6.31 3.34
CA PHE A 231 -15.37 5.36 4.34
C PHE A 231 -13.88 5.61 4.68
N VAL A 232 -13.29 6.64 4.08
CA VAL A 232 -11.88 7.07 4.27
C VAL A 232 -11.80 8.58 4.42
N ILE A 233 -10.73 9.07 5.04
CA ILE A 233 -10.33 10.47 4.94
C ILE A 233 -9.63 10.68 3.60
N ILE A 234 -10.27 11.38 2.67
CA ILE A 234 -9.65 11.77 1.40
C ILE A 234 -8.73 12.97 1.67
N LEU A 235 -7.43 12.78 1.50
CA LEU A 235 -6.42 13.81 1.74
C LEU A 235 -5.75 14.24 0.42
N PRO A 236 -6.13 15.40 -0.14
CA PRO A 236 -5.38 15.98 -1.25
C PRO A 236 -3.96 16.35 -0.79
N TYR A 237 -2.93 15.79 -1.44
CA TYR A 237 -1.52 16.04 -1.13
C TYR A 237 -1.19 17.55 -1.15
N GLU A 238 -1.75 18.28 -2.11
CA GLU A 238 -1.54 19.71 -2.27
C GLU A 238 -2.08 20.51 -1.07
N LYS A 239 -3.18 20.06 -0.45
CA LYS A 239 -3.69 20.68 0.79
C LYS A 239 -2.74 20.45 1.95
N LEU A 240 -2.16 19.26 2.06
CA LEU A 240 -1.18 18.94 3.11
C LEU A 240 0.07 19.81 3.01
N VAL A 241 0.59 20.02 1.79
CA VAL A 241 1.81 20.82 1.57
C VAL A 241 1.54 22.32 1.71
N LEU A 242 0.44 22.83 1.15
CA LEU A 242 0.19 24.27 1.10
C LEU A 242 -0.53 24.80 2.35
N ASN A 243 -1.34 23.95 3.01
CA ASN A 243 -2.25 24.35 4.08
C ASN A 243 -2.20 23.38 5.28
N GLY A 244 -1.09 22.67 5.49
CA GLY A 244 -0.97 21.63 6.53
C GLY A 244 -1.34 22.07 7.96
N LYS A 245 -1.24 23.37 8.29
CA LYS A 245 -1.66 23.91 9.60
C LYS A 245 -3.19 23.98 9.80
N LYS A 246 -3.98 23.81 8.73
CA LYS A 246 -5.45 23.96 8.72
C LYS A 246 -6.19 22.63 8.52
N LEU A 247 -5.45 21.51 8.46
CA LEU A 247 -5.96 20.14 8.37
C LEU A 247 -5.97 19.51 9.76
#